data_AF-F4HK87-F1
#
_entry.id   AF-F4HK87-F1
#
_cell.length_a   1.000
_cell.length_b   1.000
_cell.length_c   1.000
_cell.angle_alpha   90.00
_cell.angle_beta   90.00
_cell.angle_gamma   90.00
#
_symmetry.space_group_name_H-M   'P 1'
#
loop_
_entity.id
_entity.type
_entity.pdbx_description
1 polymer ?
#
loop_
_entity_poly.entity_id
_entity_poly.type
_entity_poly.pdbx_seq_one_letter_code
_entity_poly.pdbx_strand_id
1 'polypeptide(L)'
;MMPKAFLELGAEIILCSEGCKGIKNSKEEGIIPRVLILSTLQGKPSREKAKIGIFGINPGPHLPFERLYYRDILKKHGLLTAEYNKSNAIKAFKEIHDIWVSEFIRNYRNYPSHYRYFANILELIKKAKDCFNLREEDTILLGELVYCESKNVRVPLPTETLQKCIEKFLGRVLDFIEGDLILCLGWESYEIMKKLTKKRKIHEKIFPDIAEKLKNKKILGLYHPTGSPKFYSYFKDNKKPVTERSLNPELCETIKDFLKSSKRYGFIKKENNALKIVE
;
A
#
# COMPACT_ATOMS: atom_id res chain seq x y z
N MET A 1 12.44 15.63 -2.43
CA MET A 1 11.31 16.52 -2.05
C MET A 1 10.03 15.86 -2.53
N MET A 2 8.92 15.94 -1.77
CA MET A 2 7.65 15.36 -2.25
C MET A 2 7.03 16.22 -3.36
N PRO A 3 6.57 15.64 -4.48
CA PRO A 3 5.92 16.40 -5.54
C PRO A 3 4.68 17.12 -5.03
N LYS A 4 4.43 18.34 -5.53
CA LYS A 4 3.21 19.09 -5.18
C LYS A 4 1.95 18.28 -5.49
N ALA A 5 1.90 17.63 -6.65
CA ALA A 5 0.77 16.79 -7.06
C ALA A 5 0.53 15.60 -6.11
N PHE A 6 1.59 15.04 -5.51
CA PHE A 6 1.47 13.97 -4.52
C PHE A 6 0.81 14.48 -3.24
N LEU A 7 1.25 15.66 -2.76
CA LEU A 7 0.68 16.29 -1.58
C LEU A 7 -0.79 16.69 -1.78
N GLU A 8 -1.12 17.18 -2.98
CA GLU A 8 -2.51 17.52 -3.35
C GLU A 8 -3.41 16.27 -3.37
N LEU A 9 -2.95 15.17 -3.99
CA LEU A 9 -3.68 13.91 -3.99
C LEU A 9 -3.88 13.37 -2.56
N GLY A 10 -2.83 13.42 -1.73
CA GLY A 10 -2.93 13.00 -0.33
C GLY A 10 -3.90 13.85 0.49
N ALA A 11 -3.90 15.16 0.27
CA ALA A 11 -4.87 16.08 0.88
C ALA A 11 -6.32 15.74 0.50
N GLU A 12 -6.57 15.41 -0.78
CA GLU A 12 -7.87 14.96 -1.25
C GLU A 12 -8.30 13.62 -0.64
N ILE A 13 -7.36 12.68 -0.47
CA ILE A 13 -7.62 11.39 0.17
C ILE A 13 -8.03 11.60 1.62
N ILE A 14 -7.23 12.28 2.44
CA ILE A 14 -7.54 12.43 3.89
C ILE A 14 -8.82 13.23 4.15
N LEU A 15 -9.24 14.06 3.19
CA LEU A 15 -10.47 14.85 3.29
C LEU A 15 -11.67 14.23 2.60
N CYS A 16 -11.50 13.10 1.91
CA CYS A 16 -12.59 12.40 1.24
C CYS A 16 -13.76 12.19 2.22
N SER A 17 -14.93 12.70 1.84
CA SER A 17 -16.16 12.67 2.63
C SER A 17 -17.24 11.80 1.98
N GLU A 18 -16.84 10.94 1.03
CA GLU A 18 -17.76 10.02 0.38
C GLU A 18 -18.32 9.04 1.43
N GLY A 19 -19.64 9.07 1.65
CA GLY A 19 -20.35 8.19 2.57
C GLY A 19 -20.49 6.75 2.06
N CYS A 20 -19.39 6.15 1.60
CA CYS A 20 -19.40 4.83 0.97
C CYS A 20 -19.86 3.73 1.95
N LYS A 21 -20.55 2.72 1.43
CA LYS A 21 -21.09 1.62 2.23
C LYS A 21 -19.96 0.76 2.82
N GLY A 22 -20.07 0.43 4.10
CA GLY A 22 -19.18 -0.54 4.74
C GLY A 22 -17.82 0.01 5.20
N ILE A 23 -17.58 1.31 5.08
CA ILE A 23 -16.36 1.96 5.59
C ILE A 23 -16.62 2.72 6.90
N LYS A 24 -15.55 3.08 7.61
CA LYS A 24 -15.56 4.04 8.71
C LYS A 24 -14.73 5.26 8.34
N ASN A 25 -15.29 6.45 8.55
CA ASN A 25 -14.64 7.74 8.34
C ASN A 25 -15.31 8.77 9.26
N SER A 26 -14.56 9.28 10.24
CA SER A 26 -15.00 10.35 11.13
C SER A 26 -13.76 11.15 11.50
N LYS A 27 -13.70 12.39 11.01
CA LYS A 27 -12.59 13.31 11.24
C LYS A 27 -12.51 13.70 12.72
N GLU A 28 -13.66 13.81 13.37
CA GLU A 28 -13.84 14.12 14.78
C GLU A 28 -13.28 13.01 15.68
N GLU A 29 -13.41 11.75 15.25
CA GLU A 29 -12.78 10.59 15.90
C GLU A 29 -11.33 10.35 15.45
N GLY A 30 -10.78 11.18 14.55
CA GLY A 30 -9.45 10.97 13.97
C GLY A 30 -9.34 9.72 13.07
N ILE A 31 -10.46 9.29 12.50
CA ILE A 31 -10.56 8.14 11.61
C ILE A 31 -10.65 8.67 10.19
N ILE A 32 -9.50 8.69 9.51
CA ILE A 32 -9.36 9.27 8.18
C ILE A 32 -8.98 8.22 7.13
N PRO A 33 -9.26 8.49 5.85
CA PRO A 33 -8.63 7.74 4.77
C PRO A 33 -7.10 7.90 4.84
N ARG A 34 -6.33 6.81 4.68
CA ARG A 34 -4.88 6.81 4.91
C ARG A 34 -4.12 5.74 4.13
N VAL A 35 -2.79 5.71 4.29
CA VAL A 35 -1.83 4.83 3.60
C VAL A 35 -1.56 5.26 2.14
N LEU A 36 -1.28 6.54 1.94
CA LEU A 36 -0.56 7.02 0.74
C LEU A 36 0.82 7.49 1.17
N ILE A 37 1.84 6.65 1.01
CA ILE A 37 3.19 6.90 1.55
C ILE A 37 4.23 6.74 0.45
N LEU A 38 4.89 7.84 0.12
CA LEU A 38 6.10 7.85 -0.72
C LEU A 38 7.34 7.92 0.17
N SER A 39 8.22 6.92 0.10
CA SER A 39 9.39 6.83 0.99
C SER A 39 10.52 6.01 0.35
N THR A 40 11.74 6.06 0.88
CA THR A 40 12.78 5.04 0.62
C THR A 40 12.73 3.98 1.71
N LEU A 41 13.48 2.88 1.58
CA LEU A 41 13.58 1.88 2.66
C LEU A 41 14.23 2.42 3.94
N GLN A 42 14.89 3.58 3.86
CA GLN A 42 15.52 4.29 4.97
C GLN A 42 14.74 5.53 5.45
N GLY A 43 13.61 5.88 4.82
CA GLY A 43 12.80 7.02 5.23
C GLY A 43 12.45 7.95 4.07
N LYS A 44 12.98 9.18 4.07
CA LYS A 44 12.53 10.22 3.13
C LYS A 44 12.74 9.80 1.65
N PRO A 45 11.81 10.15 0.74
CA PRO A 45 11.94 9.82 -0.67
C PRO A 45 13.12 10.57 -1.30
N SER A 46 13.93 9.84 -2.08
CA SER A 46 15.07 10.39 -2.84
C SER A 46 14.64 10.97 -4.19
N ARG A 47 13.55 10.41 -4.75
CA ARG A 47 12.95 10.78 -6.04
C ARG A 47 11.45 11.02 -5.92
N GLU A 48 10.91 11.71 -6.91
CA GLU A 48 9.49 12.05 -7.04
C GLU A 48 8.59 10.86 -7.37
N LYS A 49 9.14 9.87 -8.09
CA LYS A 49 8.43 8.65 -8.50
C LYS A 49 9.06 7.43 -7.86
N ALA A 50 8.22 6.45 -7.58
CA ALA A 50 8.60 5.18 -7.01
C ALA A 50 9.02 4.19 -8.08
N LYS A 51 10.07 3.43 -7.77
CA LYS A 51 10.51 2.28 -8.56
C LYS A 51 9.57 1.08 -8.42
N ILE A 52 8.80 1.03 -7.33
CA ILE A 52 7.83 -0.03 -7.06
C ILE A 52 6.61 0.54 -6.35
N GLY A 53 5.43 0.12 -6.80
CA GLY A 53 4.18 0.34 -6.06
C GLY A 53 3.81 -0.89 -5.25
N ILE A 54 3.33 -0.70 -4.03
CA ILE A 54 2.96 -1.78 -3.12
C ILE A 54 1.56 -1.48 -2.60
N PHE A 55 0.60 -2.36 -2.90
CA PHE A 55 -0.82 -2.11 -2.65
C PHE A 55 -1.46 -3.24 -1.83
N GLY A 56 -2.10 -2.86 -0.73
CA GLY A 56 -3.12 -3.70 -0.09
C GLY A 56 -4.52 -3.43 -0.66
N ILE A 57 -5.54 -3.97 0.01
CA ILE A 57 -6.94 -3.65 -0.30
C ILE A 57 -7.36 -2.34 0.38
N ASN A 58 -7.29 -2.32 1.71
CA ASN A 58 -7.69 -1.18 2.51
C ASN A 58 -7.02 -1.23 3.88
N PRO A 59 -6.89 -0.09 4.57
CA PRO A 59 -6.23 -0.08 5.86
C PRO A 59 -7.05 -0.81 6.92
N GLY A 60 -6.34 -1.43 7.87
CA GLY A 60 -6.94 -2.00 9.07
C GLY A 60 -7.52 -0.93 10.02
N PRO A 61 -8.09 -1.34 11.16
CA PRO A 61 -8.59 -0.41 12.16
C PRO A 61 -7.50 0.56 12.66
N HIS A 62 -7.83 1.84 12.78
CA HIS A 62 -6.97 2.83 13.43
C HIS A 62 -6.74 2.43 14.88
N LEU A 63 -5.46 2.45 15.28
CA LEU A 63 -5.05 2.32 16.66
C LEU A 63 -5.44 3.58 17.46
N PRO A 64 -5.66 3.48 18.78
CA PRO A 64 -6.12 4.62 19.58
C PRO A 64 -5.22 5.86 19.49
N PHE A 65 -3.90 5.70 19.51
CA PHE A 65 -3.00 6.86 19.41
C PHE A 65 -2.99 7.44 17.98
N GLU A 66 -3.21 6.65 16.92
CA GLU A 66 -3.31 7.18 15.54
C GLU A 66 -4.46 8.17 15.46
N ARG A 67 -5.60 7.79 16.04
CA ARG A 67 -6.80 8.63 16.10
C ARG A 67 -6.52 9.95 16.79
N LEU A 68 -5.83 9.91 17.93
CA LEU A 68 -5.45 11.13 18.65
C LEU A 68 -4.54 12.02 17.80
N TYR A 69 -3.47 11.47 17.22
CA TYR A 69 -2.57 12.24 16.37
C TYR A 69 -3.26 12.85 15.16
N TYR A 70 -4.06 12.06 14.44
CA TYR A 70 -4.76 12.57 13.25
C TYR A 70 -5.76 13.65 13.63
N ARG A 71 -6.54 13.45 14.70
CA ARG A 71 -7.48 14.47 15.17
C ARG A 71 -6.77 15.77 15.55
N ASP A 72 -5.64 15.68 16.25
CA ASP A 72 -4.89 16.85 16.69
C ASP A 72 -4.28 17.61 15.49
N ILE A 73 -3.75 16.89 14.50
CA ILE A 73 -3.27 17.48 13.24
C ILE A 73 -4.42 18.15 12.48
N LEU A 74 -5.55 17.48 12.33
CA LEU A 74 -6.73 18.06 11.67
C LEU A 74 -7.21 19.33 12.39
N LYS A 75 -7.26 19.30 13.73
CA LYS A 75 -7.63 20.46 14.55
C LYS A 75 -6.64 21.62 14.37
N LYS A 76 -5.33 21.33 14.45
CA LYS A 76 -4.24 22.30 14.27
C LYS A 76 -4.33 23.03 12.93
N HIS A 77 -4.72 22.33 11.87
CA HIS A 77 -4.87 22.90 10.52
C HIS A 77 -6.29 23.40 10.22
N GLY A 78 -7.20 23.42 11.21
CA GLY A 78 -8.57 23.92 11.01
C GLY A 78 -9.41 23.06 10.06
N LEU A 79 -9.20 21.75 10.04
CA LEU A 79 -9.86 20.80 9.13
C LEU A 79 -11.01 20.02 9.77
N LEU A 80 -11.34 20.36 11.02
CA LEU A 80 -12.54 19.87 11.72
C LEU A 80 -13.73 20.84 11.59
N THR A 81 -13.52 21.99 10.95
CA THR A 81 -14.56 22.99 10.67
C THR A 81 -15.07 22.82 9.23
N ALA A 82 -16.27 23.35 8.93
CA ALA A 82 -16.95 23.14 7.65
C ALA A 82 -16.22 23.73 6.42
N GLU A 83 -15.25 24.62 6.61
CA GLU A 83 -14.53 25.25 5.51
C GLU A 83 -13.33 24.42 5.03
N TYR A 84 -13.43 23.92 3.80
CA TYR A 84 -12.32 23.29 3.11
C TYR A 84 -11.26 24.34 2.75
N ASN A 85 -10.05 24.18 3.30
CA ASN A 85 -8.88 24.94 2.89
C ASN A 85 -7.82 23.99 2.31
N LYS A 86 -7.66 24.01 0.98
CA LYS A 86 -6.72 23.14 0.25
C LYS A 86 -5.27 23.26 0.77
N SER A 87 -4.83 24.48 1.09
CA SER A 87 -3.48 24.70 1.63
C SER A 87 -3.30 24.04 2.99
N ASN A 88 -4.30 24.14 3.87
CA ASN A 88 -4.27 23.50 5.19
C ASN A 88 -4.34 21.98 5.08
N ALA A 89 -5.14 21.45 4.15
CA ALA A 89 -5.23 20.03 3.86
C ALA A 89 -3.89 19.44 3.41
N ILE A 90 -3.17 20.16 2.53
CA ILE A 90 -1.82 19.80 2.08
C ILE A 90 -0.84 19.78 3.26
N LYS A 91 -0.89 20.78 4.15
CA LYS A 91 -0.04 20.83 5.34
C LYS A 91 -0.34 19.67 6.31
N ALA A 92 -1.61 19.37 6.55
CA ALA A 92 -2.03 18.25 7.38
C ALA A 92 -1.60 16.89 6.81
N PHE A 93 -1.83 16.66 5.51
CA PHE A 93 -1.37 15.44 4.86
C PHE A 93 0.15 15.30 4.93
N LYS A 94 0.89 16.38 4.67
CA LYS A 94 2.35 16.38 4.78
C LYS A 94 2.81 16.00 6.19
N GLU A 95 2.20 16.57 7.22
CA GLU A 95 2.53 16.27 8.62
C GLU A 95 2.25 14.81 8.98
N ILE A 96 1.09 14.28 8.57
CA ILE A 96 0.75 12.86 8.73
C ILE A 96 1.77 11.99 7.99
N HIS A 97 2.07 12.29 6.73
CA HIS A 97 3.04 11.56 5.93
C HIS A 97 4.44 11.55 6.58
N ASP A 98 4.93 12.71 7.04
CA ASP A 98 6.23 12.82 7.68
C ASP A 98 6.31 11.97 8.96
N ILE A 99 5.24 11.93 9.76
CA ILE A 99 5.11 11.03 10.92
C ILE A 99 5.16 9.57 10.49
N TRP A 100 4.44 9.22 9.41
CA TRP A 100 4.47 7.84 8.92
C TRP A 100 5.88 7.41 8.50
N VAL A 101 6.61 8.30 7.84
CA VAL A 101 7.99 8.06 7.42
C VAL A 101 8.94 8.00 8.62
N SER A 102 8.80 8.89 9.61
CA SER A 102 9.68 8.87 10.79
C SER A 102 9.42 7.67 11.68
N GLU A 103 8.16 7.39 12.01
CA GLU A 103 7.82 6.38 13.01
C GLU A 103 7.78 4.98 12.41
N PHE A 104 7.20 4.81 11.22
CA PHE A 104 7.00 3.47 10.65
C PHE A 104 8.10 3.08 9.70
N ILE A 105 8.62 3.97 8.86
CA ILE A 105 9.67 3.55 7.94
C ILE A 105 11.04 3.44 8.64
N ARG A 106 11.39 4.43 9.48
CA ARG A 106 12.67 4.45 10.18
C ARG A 106 12.67 3.63 11.47
N ASN A 107 11.58 3.70 12.24
CA ASN A 107 11.54 3.17 13.61
C ASN A 107 10.63 1.93 13.80
N TYR A 108 10.14 1.26 12.75
CA TYR A 108 9.18 0.13 12.91
C TYR A 108 9.65 -0.99 13.86
N ARG A 109 10.96 -1.21 14.02
CA ARG A 109 11.50 -2.22 14.94
C ARG A 109 11.18 -1.93 16.41
N ASN A 110 10.89 -0.68 16.74
CA ASN A 110 10.52 -0.25 18.09
C ASN A 110 9.04 -0.52 18.41
N TYR A 111 8.22 -0.91 17.43
CA TYR A 111 6.78 -1.10 17.61
C TYR A 111 6.24 -2.49 17.16
N PRO A 112 6.87 -3.62 17.57
CA PRO A 112 6.64 -4.93 16.97
C PRO A 112 5.23 -5.52 17.22
N SER A 113 4.53 -5.11 18.28
CA SER A 113 3.19 -5.63 18.61
C SER A 113 2.07 -4.88 17.89
N HIS A 114 2.11 -3.55 17.87
CA HIS A 114 0.99 -2.72 17.40
C HIS A 114 0.96 -2.51 15.88
N TYR A 115 2.10 -2.63 15.19
CA TYR A 115 2.20 -2.41 13.72
C TYR A 115 2.77 -3.60 12.98
N ARG A 116 2.49 -4.80 13.48
CA ARG A 116 3.03 -6.05 12.91
C ARG A 116 2.85 -6.12 11.39
N TYR A 117 1.73 -5.61 10.85
CA TYR A 117 1.49 -5.52 9.41
C TYR A 117 2.58 -4.71 8.67
N PHE A 118 2.79 -3.44 9.04
CA PHE A 118 3.77 -2.57 8.40
C PHE A 118 5.20 -3.05 8.64
N ALA A 119 5.51 -3.48 9.87
CA ALA A 119 6.82 -4.04 10.21
C ALA A 119 7.15 -5.26 9.35
N ASN A 120 6.18 -6.17 9.16
CA ASN A 120 6.36 -7.36 8.32
C ASN A 120 6.57 -7.00 6.85
N ILE A 121 5.84 -6.02 6.30
CA ILE A 121 6.05 -5.54 4.92
C ILE A 121 7.46 -5.00 4.77
N LEU A 122 7.86 -4.08 5.65
CA LEU A 122 9.17 -3.43 5.54
C LEU A 122 10.31 -4.43 5.70
N GLU A 123 10.20 -5.39 6.62
CA GLU A 123 11.20 -6.47 6.74
C GLU A 123 11.25 -7.35 5.49
N LEU A 124 10.10 -7.70 4.91
CA LEU A 124 10.07 -8.47 3.66
C LEU A 124 10.77 -7.71 2.54
N ILE A 125 10.38 -6.45 2.29
CA ILE A 125 10.95 -5.64 1.21
C ILE A 125 12.44 -5.39 1.44
N LYS A 126 12.87 -5.09 2.68
CA LYS A 126 14.29 -4.88 3.01
C LYS A 126 15.13 -6.12 2.76
N LYS A 127 14.67 -7.29 3.22
CA LYS A 127 15.40 -8.55 3.05
C LYS A 127 15.37 -9.06 1.60
N ALA A 128 14.31 -8.74 0.86
CA ALA A 128 14.14 -9.14 -0.54
C ALA A 128 14.53 -8.04 -1.54
N LYS A 129 15.16 -6.93 -1.11
CA LYS A 129 15.45 -5.77 -1.97
C LYS A 129 16.22 -6.16 -3.23
N ASP A 130 17.24 -7.01 -3.09
CA ASP A 130 18.08 -7.46 -4.20
C ASP A 130 17.31 -8.39 -5.14
N CYS A 131 16.33 -9.13 -4.62
CA CYS A 131 15.44 -9.98 -5.41
C CYS A 131 14.50 -9.12 -6.27
N PHE A 132 14.05 -7.97 -5.75
CA PHE A 132 13.24 -6.99 -6.46
C PHE A 132 14.06 -6.00 -7.31
N ASN A 133 15.38 -6.16 -7.39
CA ASN A 133 16.28 -5.18 -8.01
C ASN A 133 16.12 -3.76 -7.42
N LEU A 134 15.92 -3.66 -6.11
CA LEU A 134 15.79 -2.40 -5.36
C LEU A 134 17.06 -2.08 -4.60
N ARG A 135 17.43 -0.80 -4.58
CA ARG A 135 18.47 -0.24 -3.72
C ARG A 135 17.82 0.46 -2.51
N GLU A 136 18.61 0.79 -1.50
CA GLU A 136 18.07 1.38 -0.26
C GLU A 136 17.54 2.80 -0.48
N GLU A 137 18.15 3.53 -1.41
CA GLU A 137 17.79 4.86 -1.86
C GLU A 137 16.65 4.87 -2.87
N ASP A 138 16.22 3.73 -3.41
CA ASP A 138 15.12 3.72 -4.38
C ASP A 138 13.80 4.07 -3.66
N THR A 139 13.06 5.02 -4.23
CA THR A 139 11.74 5.40 -3.70
C THR A 139 10.75 4.27 -3.96
N ILE A 140 9.94 3.95 -2.94
CA ILE A 140 8.80 3.05 -2.98
C ILE A 140 7.51 3.82 -2.71
N LEU A 141 6.39 3.33 -3.24
CA LEU A 141 5.05 3.84 -2.95
C LEU A 141 4.25 2.76 -2.23
N LEU A 142 3.84 3.03 -0.99
CA LEU A 142 2.86 2.22 -0.27
C LEU A 142 1.48 2.87 -0.46
N GLY A 143 0.53 2.08 -0.93
CA GLY A 143 -0.83 2.49 -1.25
C GLY A 143 -1.86 1.44 -0.83
N GLU A 144 -3.13 1.81 -0.92
CA GLU A 144 -4.26 0.89 -0.78
C GLU A 144 -5.19 1.10 -1.98
N LEU A 145 -5.94 0.08 -2.39
CA LEU A 145 -6.98 0.26 -3.42
C LEU A 145 -8.18 1.08 -2.90
N VAL A 146 -8.42 1.00 -1.58
CA VAL A 146 -9.41 1.79 -0.85
C VAL A 146 -8.74 2.41 0.37
N TYR A 147 -8.79 3.73 0.51
CA TYR A 147 -8.07 4.42 1.58
C TYR A 147 -8.80 4.44 2.92
N CYS A 148 -10.08 4.10 2.97
CA CYS A 148 -10.88 4.06 4.21
C CYS A 148 -10.81 2.68 4.87
N GLU A 149 -10.81 2.64 6.20
CA GLU A 149 -10.92 1.38 6.94
C GLU A 149 -12.32 0.78 6.83
N SER A 150 -12.43 -0.55 6.93
CA SER A 150 -13.72 -1.24 6.97
C SER A 150 -14.44 -0.99 8.29
N LYS A 151 -15.76 -0.80 8.24
CA LYS A 151 -16.62 -0.71 9.44
C LYS A 151 -16.57 -2.00 10.27
N ASN A 152 -16.52 -3.15 9.59
CA ASN A 152 -16.44 -4.46 10.20
C ASN A 152 -15.15 -5.17 9.78
N VAL A 153 -14.40 -5.67 10.74
CA VAL A 153 -13.16 -6.44 10.50
C VAL A 153 -13.52 -7.76 9.80
N ARG A 154 -12.73 -8.13 8.78
CA ARG A 154 -12.90 -9.36 7.96
C ARG A 154 -14.16 -9.42 7.08
N VAL A 155 -14.96 -8.36 7.03
CA VAL A 155 -16.06 -8.26 6.07
C VAL A 155 -15.52 -7.58 4.81
N PRO A 156 -15.59 -8.22 3.62
CA PRO A 156 -15.19 -7.60 2.37
C PRO A 156 -15.97 -6.31 2.12
N LEU A 157 -15.29 -5.32 1.55
CA LEU A 157 -15.94 -4.08 1.15
C LEU A 157 -16.90 -4.35 -0.03
N PRO A 158 -18.04 -3.64 -0.12
CA PRO A 158 -18.91 -3.73 -1.28
C PRO A 158 -18.16 -3.37 -2.58
N THR A 159 -18.44 -4.10 -3.67
CA THR A 159 -17.81 -3.87 -4.99
C THR A 159 -17.93 -2.41 -5.44
N GLU A 160 -19.07 -1.77 -5.22
CA GLU A 160 -19.31 -0.36 -5.56
C GLU A 160 -18.37 0.58 -4.79
N THR A 161 -18.10 0.28 -3.52
CA THR A 161 -17.17 1.07 -2.69
C THR A 161 -15.74 0.94 -3.18
N LEU A 162 -15.33 -0.27 -3.55
CA LEU A 162 -14.04 -0.53 -4.19
C LEU A 162 -13.90 0.24 -5.51
N GLN A 163 -14.89 0.10 -6.40
CA GLN A 163 -14.90 0.78 -7.70
C GLN A 163 -14.80 2.29 -7.54
N LYS A 164 -15.65 2.89 -6.71
CA LYS A 164 -15.67 4.35 -6.50
C LYS A 164 -14.33 4.90 -5.99
N CYS A 165 -13.65 4.17 -5.10
CA CYS A 165 -12.33 4.61 -4.61
C CYS A 165 -11.24 4.47 -5.69
N ILE A 166 -11.26 3.35 -6.42
CA ILE A 166 -10.34 3.08 -7.53
C ILE A 166 -10.49 4.12 -8.64
N GLU A 167 -11.73 4.40 -9.07
CA GLU A 167 -12.04 5.42 -10.09
C GLU A 167 -11.50 6.79 -9.70
N LYS A 168 -11.69 7.15 -8.43
CA LYS A 168 -11.33 8.47 -7.93
C LYS A 168 -9.82 8.68 -7.77
N PHE A 169 -9.09 7.65 -7.31
CA PHE A 169 -7.71 7.82 -6.86
C PHE A 169 -6.68 6.99 -7.62
N LEU A 170 -6.96 5.74 -8.00
CA LEU A 170 -5.91 4.81 -8.42
C LEU A 170 -5.13 5.31 -9.64
N GLY A 171 -5.81 5.85 -10.66
CA GLY A 171 -5.13 6.39 -11.85
C GLY A 171 -4.08 7.44 -11.51
N ARG A 172 -4.39 8.36 -10.58
CA ARG A 172 -3.47 9.41 -10.12
C ARG A 172 -2.38 8.88 -9.20
N VAL A 173 -2.67 7.84 -8.41
CA VAL A 173 -1.68 7.16 -7.58
C VAL A 173 -0.62 6.47 -8.45
N LEU A 174 -1.05 5.84 -9.56
CA LEU A 174 -0.16 5.17 -10.51
C LEU A 174 0.82 6.12 -11.22
N ASP A 175 0.49 7.42 -11.33
CA ASP A 175 1.38 8.43 -11.92
C ASP A 175 2.69 8.62 -11.12
N PHE A 176 2.68 8.22 -9.85
CA PHE A 176 3.84 8.24 -8.97
C PHE A 176 4.66 6.94 -9.00
N ILE A 177 4.43 6.04 -9.96
CA ILE A 177 5.20 4.80 -10.14
C ILE A 177 5.88 4.78 -11.50
N GLU A 178 7.19 4.99 -11.53
CA GLU A 178 7.99 4.89 -12.75
C GLU A 178 8.37 3.45 -13.10
N GLY A 179 8.71 2.63 -12.10
CA GLY A 179 9.17 1.26 -12.35
C GLY A 179 8.07 0.32 -12.82
N ASP A 180 8.46 -0.81 -13.38
CA ASP A 180 7.59 -1.77 -14.03
C ASP A 180 6.90 -2.74 -13.06
N LEU A 181 7.24 -2.73 -11.78
CA LEU A 181 6.71 -3.69 -10.80
C LEU A 181 5.66 -3.07 -9.86
N ILE A 182 4.54 -3.77 -9.72
CA ILE A 182 3.53 -3.54 -8.68
C ILE A 182 3.42 -4.80 -7.83
N LEU A 183 3.57 -4.64 -6.52
CA LEU A 183 3.31 -5.68 -5.53
C LEU A 183 1.90 -5.54 -4.98
N CYS A 184 1.19 -6.67 -4.90
CA CYS A 184 -0.11 -6.75 -4.28
C CYS A 184 -0.03 -7.59 -3.01
N LEU A 185 -0.43 -7.01 -1.89
CA LEU A 185 -0.43 -7.65 -0.58
C LEU A 185 -1.78 -8.35 -0.36
N GLY A 186 -1.79 -9.67 -0.54
CA GLY A 186 -2.99 -10.50 -0.48
C GLY A 186 -3.57 -10.88 -1.85
N TRP A 187 -4.34 -11.97 -1.86
CA TRP A 187 -4.94 -12.50 -3.09
C TRP A 187 -5.97 -11.54 -3.72
N GLU A 188 -6.74 -10.85 -2.88
CA GLU A 188 -7.80 -9.96 -3.34
C GLU A 188 -7.24 -8.74 -4.09
N SER A 189 -6.20 -8.09 -3.55
CA SER A 189 -5.58 -6.92 -4.19
C SER A 189 -4.91 -7.31 -5.51
N TYR A 190 -4.27 -8.49 -5.54
CA TYR A 190 -3.72 -9.09 -6.75
C TYR A 190 -4.78 -9.31 -7.82
N GLU A 191 -5.89 -9.98 -7.48
CA GLU A 191 -6.95 -10.29 -8.44
C GLU A 191 -7.64 -9.02 -8.97
N ILE A 192 -7.80 -7.98 -8.15
CA ILE A 192 -8.35 -6.71 -8.62
C ILE A 192 -7.38 -6.03 -9.58
N MET A 193 -6.10 -5.85 -9.20
CA MET A 193 -5.09 -5.24 -10.07
C MET A 193 -4.93 -6.00 -11.40
N LYS A 194 -4.94 -7.34 -11.36
CA LYS A 194 -4.92 -8.21 -12.55
C LYS A 194 -6.18 -8.09 -13.41
N LYS A 195 -7.35 -7.78 -12.84
CA LYS A 195 -8.56 -7.51 -13.62
C LYS A 195 -8.51 -6.13 -14.29
N LEU A 196 -7.95 -5.14 -13.60
CA LEU A 196 -7.78 -3.77 -14.13
C LEU A 196 -6.80 -3.71 -15.31
N THR A 197 -5.83 -4.63 -15.39
CA THR A 197 -4.91 -4.72 -16.53
C THR A 197 -5.52 -5.40 -17.76
N LYS A 198 -6.60 -6.18 -17.59
CA LYS A 198 -7.21 -6.94 -18.68
C LYS A 198 -8.08 -6.04 -19.52
N LYS A 199 -7.79 -5.99 -20.83
CA LYS A 199 -8.61 -5.36 -21.86
C LYS A 199 -9.92 -6.11 -22.08
N ARG A 200 -10.85 -5.99 -21.12
CA ARG A 200 -12.26 -6.29 -21.39
C ARG A 200 -12.91 -5.00 -21.85
N LYS A 201 -13.73 -5.05 -22.92
CA LYS A 201 -14.49 -3.90 -23.44
C LYS A 201 -15.22 -3.12 -22.34
N ILE A 202 -15.66 -3.81 -21.28
CA ILE A 202 -16.32 -3.20 -20.12
C ILE A 202 -15.32 -2.42 -19.24
N HIS A 203 -14.14 -2.96 -18.96
CA HIS A 203 -13.14 -2.28 -18.13
C HIS A 203 -12.46 -1.12 -18.86
N GLU A 204 -12.20 -1.24 -20.16
CA GLU A 204 -11.69 -0.10 -20.95
C GLU A 204 -12.69 1.06 -20.99
N LYS A 205 -13.99 0.78 -20.92
CA LYS A 205 -15.01 1.82 -20.82
C LYS A 205 -15.08 2.48 -19.44
N ILE A 206 -14.88 1.70 -18.37
CA ILE A 206 -15.03 2.20 -16.99
C ILE A 206 -13.72 2.82 -16.48
N PHE A 207 -12.57 2.28 -16.86
CA PHE A 207 -11.25 2.64 -16.33
C PHE A 207 -10.15 2.78 -17.41
N PRO A 208 -10.37 3.51 -18.51
CA PRO A 208 -9.42 3.55 -19.64
C PRO A 208 -8.01 4.00 -19.21
N ASP A 209 -7.93 5.03 -18.36
CA ASP A 209 -6.66 5.59 -17.89
C ASP A 209 -5.85 4.59 -17.04
N ILE A 210 -6.51 3.87 -16.14
CA ILE A 210 -5.85 2.88 -15.27
C ILE A 210 -5.34 1.69 -16.09
N ALA A 211 -6.13 1.19 -17.04
CA ALA A 211 -5.73 0.06 -17.87
C ALA A 211 -4.47 0.38 -18.69
N GLU A 212 -4.37 1.59 -19.26
CA GLU A 212 -3.18 2.02 -20.00
C GLU A 212 -1.97 2.19 -19.06
N LYS A 213 -2.15 2.80 -17.89
CA LYS A 213 -1.07 2.95 -16.88
C LYS A 213 -0.53 1.62 -16.38
N LEU A 214 -1.36 0.58 -16.34
CA LEU A 214 -0.96 -0.78 -15.93
C LEU A 214 -0.45 -1.65 -17.09
N LYS A 215 -0.56 -1.20 -18.35
CA LYS A 215 -0.25 -2.00 -19.55
C LYS A 215 1.19 -2.47 -19.65
N ASN A 216 2.14 -1.71 -19.09
CA ASN A 216 3.56 -2.08 -19.09
C ASN A 216 4.06 -2.50 -17.71
N LYS A 217 3.14 -2.71 -16.75
CA LYS A 217 3.48 -3.15 -15.40
C LYS A 217 3.34 -4.67 -15.29
N LYS A 218 4.24 -5.27 -14.51
CA LYS A 218 4.14 -6.61 -13.92
C LYS A 218 3.44 -6.50 -12.56
N ILE A 219 2.46 -7.37 -12.34
CA ILE A 219 1.72 -7.44 -11.08
C ILE A 219 2.11 -8.73 -10.36
N LEU A 220 2.74 -8.60 -9.19
CA LEU A 220 3.15 -9.72 -8.36
C LEU A 220 2.38 -9.72 -7.05
N GLY A 221 1.58 -10.76 -6.83
CA GLY A 221 0.89 -10.99 -5.57
C GLY A 221 1.76 -11.73 -4.56
N LEU A 222 1.70 -11.27 -3.32
CA LEU A 222 2.33 -11.89 -2.16
C LEU A 222 1.27 -12.16 -1.09
N TYR A 223 1.54 -13.08 -0.16
CA TYR A 223 0.65 -13.29 0.98
C TYR A 223 0.50 -12.04 1.84
N HIS A 224 -0.69 -11.87 2.40
CA HIS A 224 -0.99 -10.75 3.28
C HIS A 224 -0.12 -10.78 4.55
N PRO A 225 0.53 -9.67 4.93
CA PRO A 225 1.54 -9.60 5.99
C PRO A 225 0.96 -9.52 7.41
N THR A 226 -0.31 -9.87 7.62
CA THR A 226 -0.98 -9.94 8.93
C THR A 226 -0.47 -11.07 9.83
N GLY A 227 0.68 -11.66 9.52
CA GLY A 227 1.28 -12.72 10.32
C GLY A 227 0.60 -14.08 10.18
N SER A 228 0.02 -14.36 9.01
CA SER A 228 -0.48 -15.69 8.69
C SER A 228 0.68 -16.68 8.52
N PRO A 229 0.50 -17.99 8.82
CA PRO A 229 1.51 -19.02 8.54
C PRO A 229 1.97 -19.03 7.07
N LYS A 230 1.06 -18.65 6.16
CA LYS A 230 1.34 -18.50 4.73
C LYS A 230 2.38 -17.41 4.47
N PHE A 231 2.20 -16.22 5.02
CA PHE A 231 3.20 -15.14 4.91
C PHE A 231 4.55 -15.54 5.50
N TYR A 232 4.54 -16.21 6.65
CA TYR A 232 5.78 -16.66 7.29
C TYR A 232 6.56 -17.71 6.50
N SER A 233 5.95 -18.37 5.51
CA SER A 233 6.68 -19.28 4.61
C SER A 233 7.74 -18.60 3.73
N TYR A 234 7.72 -17.27 3.65
CA TYR A 234 8.74 -16.45 2.99
C TYR A 234 10.05 -16.33 3.77
N PHE A 235 10.06 -16.78 5.01
CA PHE A 235 11.20 -16.68 5.90
C PHE A 235 11.61 -18.06 6.39
N LYS A 236 12.90 -18.22 6.71
CA LYS A 236 13.39 -19.36 7.49
C LYS A 236 13.08 -19.15 8.98
N ASP A 237 13.13 -20.22 9.75
CA ASP A 237 13.07 -20.19 11.23
C ASP A 237 11.78 -19.59 11.79
N ASN A 238 10.66 -20.31 11.60
CA ASN A 238 9.32 -19.90 12.03
C ASN A 238 9.16 -19.63 13.54
N LYS A 239 10.16 -19.97 14.36
CA LYS A 239 10.19 -19.78 15.81
C LYS A 239 10.69 -18.39 16.24
N LYS A 240 11.38 -17.64 15.36
CA LYS A 240 11.91 -16.30 15.68
C LYS A 240 10.96 -15.16 15.29
N PRO A 241 11.09 -13.95 15.83
CA PRO A 241 10.45 -12.75 15.27
C PRO A 241 10.88 -12.50 13.82
N VAL A 242 10.01 -11.94 12.97
CA VAL A 242 10.30 -11.69 11.54
C VAL A 242 11.57 -10.87 11.31
N THR A 243 11.85 -9.92 12.19
CA THR A 243 13.05 -9.08 12.18
C THR A 243 14.34 -9.90 12.21
N GLU A 244 14.33 -11.03 12.91
CA GLU A 244 15.47 -11.93 13.08
C GLU A 244 15.50 -13.09 12.08
N ARG A 245 14.43 -13.29 11.31
CA ARG A 245 14.40 -14.37 10.32
C ARG A 245 15.22 -14.01 9.09
N SER A 246 15.83 -15.01 8.48
CA SER A 246 16.43 -14.88 7.14
C SER A 246 15.37 -15.10 6.06
N LEU A 247 15.54 -14.46 4.91
CA LEU A 247 14.68 -14.68 3.75
C LEU A 247 14.84 -16.13 3.27
N ASN A 248 13.75 -16.78 2.86
CA ASN A 248 13.84 -18.05 2.16
C ASN A 248 14.48 -17.83 0.77
N PRO A 249 15.63 -18.46 0.44
CA PRO A 249 16.28 -18.29 -0.86
C PRO A 249 15.37 -18.61 -2.04
N GLU A 250 14.49 -19.60 -1.88
CA GLU A 250 13.51 -20.00 -2.89
C GLU A 250 12.57 -18.85 -3.27
N LEU A 251 12.21 -18.00 -2.31
CA LEU A 251 11.43 -16.79 -2.59
C LEU A 251 12.20 -15.84 -3.50
N CYS A 252 13.50 -15.63 -3.21
CA CYS A 252 14.33 -14.73 -3.99
C CYS A 252 14.49 -15.21 -5.44
N GLU A 253 14.72 -16.51 -5.62
CA GLU A 253 14.79 -17.16 -6.93
C GLU A 253 13.45 -17.01 -7.67
N THR A 254 12.34 -17.33 -7.00
CA THR A 254 10.99 -17.20 -7.58
C THR A 254 10.70 -15.76 -8.04
N ILE A 255 11.08 -14.75 -7.24
CA ILE A 255 10.93 -13.34 -7.62
C ILE A 255 11.80 -13.03 -8.84
N LYS A 256 13.08 -13.39 -8.83
CA LYS A 256 14.01 -13.13 -9.93
C LYS A 256 13.54 -13.78 -11.23
N ASP A 257 13.04 -15.01 -11.16
CA ASP A 257 12.50 -15.73 -12.32
C ASP A 257 11.25 -15.05 -12.86
N PHE A 258 10.33 -14.61 -11.98
CA PHE A 258 9.18 -13.81 -12.39
C PHE A 258 9.61 -12.55 -13.15
N LEU A 259 10.57 -11.80 -12.60
CA LEU A 259 11.03 -10.54 -13.17
C LEU A 259 11.75 -10.74 -14.51
N LYS A 260 12.43 -11.87 -14.73
CA LYS A 260 13.03 -12.21 -16.03
C LYS A 260 12.06 -12.82 -17.04
N SER A 261 10.97 -13.44 -16.58
CA SER A 261 10.00 -14.11 -17.46
C SER A 261 9.17 -13.12 -18.30
N SER A 262 8.51 -13.62 -19.35
CA SER A 262 7.50 -12.85 -20.09
C SER A 262 6.15 -12.71 -19.36
N LYS A 263 6.00 -13.37 -18.19
CA LYS A 263 4.75 -13.33 -17.42
C LYS A 263 4.50 -11.92 -16.89
N ARG A 264 3.25 -11.48 -17.03
CA ARG A 264 2.78 -10.18 -16.55
C ARG A 264 2.15 -10.24 -15.16
N TYR A 265 1.62 -11.40 -14.80
CA TYR A 265 0.89 -11.60 -13.56
C TYR A 265 1.42 -12.87 -12.89
N GLY A 266 1.54 -12.83 -11.58
CA GLY A 266 1.87 -14.00 -10.80
C GLY A 266 1.57 -13.77 -9.33
N PHE A 267 1.15 -14.81 -8.64
CA PHE A 267 1.00 -14.83 -7.19
C PHE A 267 1.93 -15.87 -6.60
N ILE A 268 2.83 -15.47 -5.69
CA ILE A 268 3.76 -16.39 -5.05
C ILE A 268 3.05 -17.09 -3.89
N LYS A 269 2.87 -18.41 -4.01
CA LYS A 269 2.26 -19.24 -2.98
C LYS A 269 3.06 -20.52 -2.72
N LYS A 270 2.90 -21.08 -1.51
CA LYS A 270 3.50 -22.36 -1.15
C LYS A 270 2.60 -23.52 -1.60
N GLU A 271 3.09 -24.38 -2.48
CA GLU A 271 2.45 -25.62 -2.94
C GLU A 271 3.43 -26.79 -2.82
N ASN A 272 3.01 -27.90 -2.23
CA ASN A 272 3.82 -29.12 -2.09
C ASN A 272 5.23 -28.83 -1.52
N ASN A 273 5.29 -28.00 -0.49
CA ASN A 273 6.50 -27.51 0.17
C ASN A 273 7.42 -26.56 -0.62
N ALA A 274 7.08 -26.23 -1.87
CA ALA A 274 7.82 -25.27 -2.70
C ALA A 274 7.05 -23.96 -2.89
N LEU A 275 7.76 -22.84 -3.00
CA LEU A 275 7.21 -21.56 -3.44
C LEU A 275 7.11 -21.53 -4.96
N LYS A 276 5.91 -21.24 -5.47
CA LYS A 276 5.61 -21.22 -6.90
C LYS A 276 4.79 -20.00 -7.26
N ILE A 277 4.94 -19.58 -8.52
CA ILE A 277 4.08 -18.57 -9.13
C ILE A 277 2.84 -19.26 -9.69
N VAL A 278 1.67 -18.79 -9.27
CA VAL A 278 0.41 -19.16 -9.92
C VAL A 278 -0.24 -17.95 -10.55
N GLU A 279 -0.99 -18.18 -11.63
CA GLU A 279 -1.60 -17.12 -12.42
C GLU A 279 -2.98 -16.73 -11.94
#